data_AF-A0A1M7RFK9-F1
#
_entry.id   AF-A0A1M7RFK9-F1
#
_cell.length_a   1.000
_cell.length_b   1.000
_cell.length_c   1.000
_cell.angle_alpha   90.00
_cell.angle_beta   90.00
_cell.angle_gamma   90.00
#
_symmetry.space_group_name_H-M   'P 1'
#
loop_
_entity.id
_entity.type
_entity.pdbx_description
1 polymer ?
#
loop_
_entity_poly.entity_id
_entity_poly.type
_entity_poly.pdbx_seq_one_letter_code
_entity_poly.pdbx_strand_id
1 'polypeptide(L)'
;MANTEREALWQERVERWRASGLSQRAFALQEGYPIRQVGYWVRRLSAVPSMAALVPVTVQGAAAAAPAMKLCGPQGWSVELPPDTSAAWLADLLQRL
;
A
#
# COMPACT_ATOMS: atom_id res chain seq x y z
N MET A 1 7.88 28.76 6.36
CA MET A 1 7.42 29.42 5.12
C MET A 1 8.43 29.30 3.97
N ALA A 2 9.75 29.20 4.22
CA ALA A 2 10.79 29.15 3.17
C ALA A 2 10.83 27.91 2.24
N ASN A 3 10.18 26.79 2.58
CA ASN A 3 10.28 25.57 1.76
C ASN A 3 9.32 25.60 0.56
N THR A 4 8.14 26.19 0.72
CA THR A 4 7.10 26.30 -0.31
C THR A 4 7.48 27.30 -1.41
N GLU A 5 8.09 28.42 -1.05
CA GLU A 5 8.56 29.43 -2.02
C GLU A 5 9.65 28.87 -2.93
N ARG A 6 10.58 28.10 -2.34
CA ARG A 6 11.64 27.42 -3.10
C ARG A 6 11.06 26.35 -4.02
N GLU A 7 10.04 25.62 -3.57
CA GLU A 7 9.36 24.61 -4.38
C GLU A 7 8.63 25.24 -5.58
N ALA A 8 7.89 26.33 -5.37
CA ALA A 8 7.23 27.08 -6.44
C ALA A 8 8.23 27.59 -7.50
N LEU A 9 9.35 28.17 -7.05
CA LEU A 9 10.41 28.65 -7.94
C LEU A 9 11.08 27.51 -8.72
N TRP A 10 11.21 26.32 -8.12
CA TRP A 10 11.72 25.14 -8.83
C TRP A 10 10.67 24.52 -9.76
N GLN A 11 9.39 24.70 -9.49
CA GLN A 11 8.31 24.27 -10.36
C GLN A 11 8.35 25.03 -11.69
N GLU A 12 8.40 26.36 -11.65
CA GLU A 12 8.52 27.20 -12.86
C GLU A 12 9.77 26.84 -13.69
N ARG A 13 10.90 26.58 -13.01
CA ARG A 13 12.16 26.18 -13.67
C ARG A 13 12.05 24.81 -14.33
N VAL A 14 11.41 23.84 -13.68
CA VAL A 14 11.19 22.50 -14.24
C VAL A 14 10.21 22.56 -15.43
N GLU A 15 9.21 23.43 -15.39
CA GLU A 15 8.33 23.68 -16.53
C GLU A 15 9.08 24.29 -17.71
N ARG A 16 9.94 25.29 -17.47
CA ARG A 16 10.82 25.85 -18.51
C ARG A 16 11.75 24.80 -19.11
N TRP A 17 12.33 23.95 -18.27
CA TRP A 17 13.14 22.82 -18.73
C TRP A 17 12.33 21.87 -19.62
N ARG A 18 11.14 21.44 -19.18
CA ARG A 18 10.25 20.55 -19.96
C ARG A 18 9.88 21.17 -21.31
N ALA A 19 9.57 22.47 -21.34
CA ALA A 19 9.23 23.19 -22.57
C ALA A 19 10.43 23.35 -23.52
N SER A 20 11.66 23.43 -23.00
CA SER A 20 12.87 23.58 -23.80
C SER A 20 13.25 22.34 -24.63
N GLY A 21 12.78 21.14 -24.25
CA GLY A 21 13.18 19.88 -24.86
C GLY A 21 14.66 19.48 -24.64
N LEU A 22 15.40 20.24 -23.83
CA LEU A 22 16.81 19.98 -23.54
C LEU A 22 17.00 18.82 -22.55
N SER A 23 18.16 18.17 -22.61
CA SER A 23 18.58 17.28 -21.52
C SER A 23 18.78 18.08 -20.22
N GLN A 24 18.59 17.44 -19.05
CA GLN A 24 18.81 18.09 -17.75
C GLN A 24 20.20 18.71 -17.63
N ARG A 25 21.22 18.07 -18.23
CA ARG A 25 22.60 18.56 -18.24
C ARG A 25 22.75 19.82 -19.11
N ALA A 26 22.15 19.84 -20.29
CA ALA A 26 22.20 21.00 -21.18
C ALA A 26 21.47 22.21 -20.57
N PHE A 27 20.30 21.97 -19.98
CA PHE A 27 19.54 23.01 -19.27
C PHE A 27 20.30 23.56 -18.05
N ALA A 28 20.90 22.66 -17.25
CA ALA A 28 21.72 23.07 -16.11
C ALA A 28 22.93 23.92 -16.51
N LEU A 29 23.59 23.56 -17.62
CA LEU A 29 24.72 24.33 -18.15
C LEU A 29 24.28 25.71 -18.69
N GLN A 30 23.16 25.76 -19.40
CA GLN A 30 22.63 26.99 -20.00
C GLN A 30 22.17 28.00 -18.95
N GLU A 31 21.46 27.55 -17.91
CA GLU A 31 20.90 28.42 -16.88
C GLU A 31 21.84 28.60 -15.66
N GLY A 32 23.02 27.96 -15.68
CA GLY A 32 24.02 28.05 -14.60
C GLY A 32 23.63 27.32 -13.31
N TYR A 33 22.78 26.29 -13.40
CA TYR A 33 22.34 25.51 -12.24
C TYR A 33 23.22 24.27 -11.99
N PRO A 34 23.40 23.85 -10.72
CA PRO A 34 24.00 22.56 -10.43
C PRO A 34 23.15 21.41 -11.00
N ILE A 35 23.75 20.57 -11.84
CA ILE A 35 23.06 19.41 -12.47
C ILE A 35 22.35 18.53 -11.43
N ARG A 36 23.01 18.30 -10.27
CA ARG A 36 22.44 17.51 -9.17
C ARG A 36 21.14 18.12 -8.63
N GLN A 37 21.05 19.44 -8.56
CA GLN A 37 19.89 20.15 -8.05
C GLN A 37 18.72 20.07 -9.05
N VAL A 38 18.99 20.27 -10.34
CA VAL A 38 17.98 20.07 -11.41
C VAL A 38 17.43 18.65 -11.37
N GLY A 39 18.30 17.65 -11.32
CA GLY A 39 17.87 16.24 -11.27
C GLY A 39 17.11 15.86 -10.00
N TYR A 40 17.38 16.51 -8.87
CA TYR A 40 16.60 16.34 -7.63
C TYR A 40 15.18 16.89 -7.80
N TRP A 41 15.04 18.15 -8.24
CA TRP A 41 13.74 18.81 -8.37
C TRP A 41 12.88 18.21 -9.48
N VAL A 42 13.48 17.79 -10.60
CA VAL A 42 12.77 17.06 -11.64
C VAL A 42 12.17 15.77 -11.10
N ARG A 43 12.93 14.98 -10.33
CA ARG A 43 12.41 13.75 -9.72
C ARG A 43 11.31 14.04 -8.71
N ARG A 44 11.52 15.00 -7.82
CA ARG A 44 10.56 15.37 -6.78
C ARG A 44 9.24 15.90 -7.36
N LEU A 45 9.30 16.73 -8.40
CA LEU A 45 8.12 17.35 -9.03
C LEU A 45 7.49 16.48 -10.14
N SER A 46 8.16 15.40 -10.55
CA SER A 46 7.58 14.39 -11.45
C SER A 46 7.08 13.17 -10.70
N ALA A 47 7.41 13.03 -9.41
CA ALA A 47 6.78 12.06 -8.53
C ALA A 47 5.31 12.46 -8.40
N VAL A 48 4.46 11.84 -9.21
CA VAL A 48 3.02 11.79 -8.93
C VAL A 48 2.93 11.29 -7.50
N PRO A 49 2.24 11.99 -6.57
CA PRO A 49 1.99 11.42 -5.27
C PRO A 49 1.33 10.08 -5.55
N SER A 50 2.02 8.98 -5.22
CA SER A 50 1.42 7.67 -5.29
C SER A 50 0.36 7.67 -4.19
N MET A 51 -0.80 8.23 -4.49
CA MET A 51 -2.03 7.73 -3.90
C MET A 51 -1.96 6.25 -4.20
N ALA A 52 -1.62 5.47 -3.17
CA ALA A 52 -1.67 4.03 -3.24
C ALA A 52 -3.05 3.71 -3.81
N ALA A 53 -3.09 3.33 -5.09
CA ALA A 53 -4.33 3.10 -5.78
C ALA A 53 -4.92 1.87 -5.11
N LEU A 54 -5.95 2.06 -4.29
CA LEU A 54 -6.67 0.96 -3.68
C LEU A 54 -7.39 0.22 -4.81
N VAL A 55 -6.91 -0.98 -5.11
CA VAL A 55 -7.56 -1.85 -6.08
C VAL A 55 -8.68 -2.60 -5.36
N PRO A 56 -9.93 -2.55 -5.83
CA PRO A 56 -11.01 -3.32 -5.23
C PRO A 56 -10.75 -4.82 -5.45
N VAL A 57 -10.69 -5.58 -4.35
CA VAL A 57 -10.59 -7.04 -4.38
C VAL A 57 -11.96 -7.62 -4.10
N THR A 58 -12.48 -8.40 -5.04
CA THR A 58 -13.74 -9.13 -4.85
C THR A 58 -13.44 -10.44 -4.14
N VAL A 59 -13.85 -10.56 -2.88
CA VAL A 59 -13.78 -11.83 -2.15
C VAL A 59 -14.99 -12.66 -2.56
N GLN A 60 -14.75 -13.74 -3.30
CA GLN A 60 -15.79 -14.74 -3.53
C GLN A 60 -16.08 -15.40 -2.17
N GLY A 61 -17.20 -15.05 -1.56
CA GLY A 61 -17.67 -15.68 -0.34
C GLY A 61 -17.73 -17.19 -0.55
N ALA A 62 -17.03 -17.95 0.29
CA ALA A 62 -17.17 -19.39 0.33
C ALA A 62 -18.66 -19.71 0.47
N ALA A 63 -19.18 -20.58 -0.40
CA ALA A 63 -20.55 -21.04 -0.35
C ALA A 63 -20.87 -21.42 1.11
N ALA A 64 -22.01 -20.97 1.62
CA ALA A 64 -22.47 -21.23 2.97
C ALA A 64 -22.65 -22.74 3.19
N ALA A 65 -21.54 -23.44 3.45
CA ALA A 65 -21.58 -24.71 4.13
C ALA A 65 -22.22 -24.44 5.49
N ALA A 66 -23.15 -25.32 5.89
CA ALA A 66 -23.84 -25.23 7.17
C ALA A 66 -22.83 -24.89 8.28
N PRO A 67 -23.19 -24.01 9.24
CA PRO A 67 -22.23 -23.45 10.18
C PRO A 67 -21.54 -24.59 10.95
N ALA A 68 -20.30 -24.89 10.58
CA ALA A 68 -19.46 -25.79 11.34
C ALA A 68 -19.13 -25.08 12.65
N MET A 69 -19.42 -25.73 13.77
CA MET A 69 -19.08 -25.21 15.08
C MET A 69 -17.56 -25.29 15.25
N LYS A 70 -16.91 -24.17 15.56
CA LYS A 70 -15.47 -24.16 15.84
C LYS A 70 -15.22 -24.12 17.35
N LEU A 71 -14.52 -25.13 17.85
CA LEU A 71 -14.04 -25.20 19.23
C LEU A 71 -12.59 -24.73 19.27
N CYS A 72 -12.26 -23.81 20.16
CA CYS A 72 -10.91 -23.29 20.36
C CYS A 72 -10.43 -23.64 21.78
N GLY A 73 -9.24 -24.22 21.88
CA GLY A 73 -8.62 -24.58 23.16
C GLY A 73 -7.62 -23.52 23.66
N PRO A 74 -7.28 -23.57 24.97
CA PRO A 74 -6.37 -22.62 25.61
C PRO A 74 -4.93 -22.68 25.08
N GLN A 75 -4.53 -23.81 24.48
CA GLN A 75 -3.20 -24.01 23.88
C GLN A 75 -3.15 -23.66 22.38
N GLY A 76 -4.17 -22.96 21.87
CA GLY A 76 -4.22 -22.51 20.47
C GLY A 76 -4.63 -23.57 19.45
N TRP A 77 -5.08 -24.75 19.89
CA TRP A 77 -5.68 -25.74 19.00
C TRP A 77 -7.12 -25.32 18.65
N SER A 78 -7.57 -25.68 17.45
CA SER A 78 -8.96 -25.49 17.04
C SER A 78 -9.49 -26.68 16.26
N VAL A 79 -10.72 -27.09 16.55
CA VAL A 79 -11.43 -28.18 15.87
C VAL A 79 -12.72 -27.65 15.27
N GLU A 80 -12.98 -27.99 14.01
CA GLU A 80 -14.25 -27.71 13.33
C GLU A 80 -15.13 -28.95 13.38
N LEU A 81 -16.38 -28.76 13.80
CA LEU A 81 -17.34 -29.82 14.07
C LEU A 81 -18.59 -29.61 13.20
N PRO A 82 -19.13 -30.68 12.60
CA PRO A 82 -20.43 -30.64 11.94
C PRO A 82 -21.56 -30.20 12.90
N PRO A 83 -22.62 -29.55 12.40
CA PRO A 83 -23.73 -29.08 13.23
C PRO A 83 -24.54 -30.21 13.87
N ASP A 84 -24.45 -31.44 13.35
CA ASP A 84 -25.10 -32.66 13.84
C ASP A 84 -24.26 -33.42 14.90
N THR A 85 -23.19 -32.79 15.41
CA THR A 85 -22.35 -33.38 16.45
C THR A 85 -23.12 -33.57 17.76
N SER A 86 -23.12 -34.79 18.31
CA SER A 86 -23.75 -35.10 19.60
C SER A 86 -23.09 -34.35 20.76
N ALA A 87 -23.92 -33.66 21.55
CA ALA A 87 -23.47 -32.95 22.75
C ALA A 87 -22.85 -33.88 23.80
N ALA A 88 -23.34 -35.12 23.92
CA ALA A 88 -22.82 -36.09 24.89
C ALA A 88 -21.40 -36.55 24.53
N TRP A 89 -21.14 -36.78 23.24
CA TRP A 89 -19.80 -37.13 22.75
C TRP A 89 -18.83 -35.96 22.92
N LEU A 90 -19.27 -34.74 22.61
CA LEU A 90 -18.45 -33.54 22.79
C LEU A 90 -18.09 -33.31 24.27
N ALA A 91 -19.03 -33.59 25.18
CA ALA A 91 -18.77 -33.51 26.62
C ALA A 91 -17.72 -34.54 27.08
N ASP A 92 -17.80 -35.79 26.62
CA ASP A 92 -16.77 -36.81 26.94
C ASP A 92 -15.40 -36.44 26.38
N LEU A 93 -15.34 -35.90 25.15
CA LEU A 93 -14.10 -35.38 24.57
C LEU A 93 -13.50 -34.25 25.43
N LEU A 94 -14.31 -33.26 25.82
CA LEU A 94 -13.87 -32.13 26.64
C LEU A 94 -13.40 -32.54 28.03
N GLN A 95 -13.92 -33.64 28.59
CA GLN A 95 -13.48 -34.17 29.88
C GLN A 95 -12.14 -34.91 29.81
N ARG A 96 -11.68 -35.30 28.62
CA ARG A 96 -10.45 -36.07 28.40
C ARG A 96 -9.29 -35.22 27.86
N LEU A 97 -9.54 -33.93 27.59
CA LEU A 97 -8.55 -32.94 27.16
C LEU A 97 -7.92 -32.21 28.34
#